data_AF-A0A9E4GLH2-F1
#
_entry.id   AF-A0A9E4GLH2-F1
#
_cell.length_a   1.000
_cell.length_b   1.000
_cell.length_c   1.000
_cell.angle_alpha   90.00
_cell.angle_beta   90.00
_cell.angle_gamma   90.00
#
_symmetry.space_group_name_H-M   'P 1'
#
loop_
_entity.id
_entity.type
_entity.pdbx_description
1 polymer ?
#
loop_
_entity_poly.entity_id
_entity_poly.type
_entity_poly.pdbx_seq_one_letter_code
_entity_poly.pdbx_strand_id
1 'polypeptide(L)'
;MGRKKVLATINVATNPEAGGPHLWVPNKARWEVRDSHVLLIDPKSEDHPYSHKIVFIDAETYWTLWMVAFDRQDDQLLRLGQHFLKYSESYAHETAMQAPYL
;
A
#
# COMPACT_ATOMS: atom_id res chain seq x y z
N MET A 1 10.01 -13.77 6.25
CA MET A 1 9.84 -12.62 5.32
C MET A 1 10.78 -12.76 4.13
N GLY A 2 10.56 -11.99 3.05
CA GLY A 2 11.28 -12.14 1.78
C GLY A 2 10.63 -11.29 0.67
N ARG A 3 10.78 -11.68 -0.59
CA ARG A 3 10.11 -11.01 -1.71
C ARG A 3 8.66 -11.49 -1.90
N LYS A 4 7.74 -10.58 -2.18
CA LYS A 4 6.33 -10.87 -2.50
C LYS A 4 5.82 -9.98 -3.61
N LYS A 5 4.92 -10.50 -4.43
CA LYS A 5 4.15 -9.72 -5.39
C LYS A 5 2.96 -9.09 -4.67
N VAL A 6 2.77 -7.78 -4.84
CA VAL A 6 1.67 -7.03 -4.23
C VAL A 6 1.04 -6.07 -5.22
N LEU A 7 -0.23 -5.75 -4.97
CA LEU A 7 -0.99 -4.79 -5.77
C LEU A 7 -0.56 -3.36 -5.41
N ALA A 8 0.15 -2.66 -6.29
CA ALA A 8 0.53 -1.27 -6.09
C ALA A 8 -0.44 -0.36 -6.83
N THR A 9 -0.99 0.64 -6.15
CA THR A 9 -1.67 1.73 -6.83
C THR A 9 -0.64 2.69 -7.37
N ILE A 10 -0.74 2.97 -8.66
CA ILE A 10 0.21 3.80 -9.37
C ILE A 10 -0.51 4.97 -10.04
N ASN A 11 0.17 6.10 -10.05
CA ASN A 11 -0.21 7.27 -10.84
C ASN A 11 -1.63 7.79 -10.58
N VAL A 12 -1.94 8.04 -9.30
CA VAL A 12 -3.22 8.61 -8.88
C VAL A 12 -3.08 10.09 -8.54
N ALA A 13 -3.95 10.93 -9.08
CA ALA A 13 -3.94 12.37 -8.83
C ALA A 13 -4.21 12.69 -7.34
N THR A 14 -5.16 11.96 -6.75
CA THR A 14 -5.59 12.03 -5.36
C THR A 14 -5.57 10.64 -4.73
N ASN A 15 -5.79 10.54 -3.42
CA ASN A 15 -5.98 9.24 -2.79
C ASN A 15 -7.15 8.51 -3.47
N PRO A 16 -6.95 7.26 -3.92
CA PRO A 16 -7.99 6.49 -4.56
C PRO A 16 -9.08 6.11 -3.56
N GLU A 17 -10.29 5.95 -4.06
CA GLU A 17 -11.38 5.36 -3.29
C GLU A 17 -11.06 3.89 -3.01
N ALA A 18 -11.54 3.36 -1.88
CA ALA A 18 -11.59 1.93 -1.68
C ALA A 18 -12.71 1.32 -2.55
N GLY A 19 -12.57 0.06 -2.97
CA GLY A 19 -13.49 -0.68 -3.85
C GLY A 19 -14.96 -0.75 -3.40
N GLY A 20 -15.28 -0.30 -2.20
CA GLY A 20 -16.59 -0.39 -1.58
C GLY A 20 -16.48 -0.85 -0.11
N PRO A 21 -17.61 -1.05 0.57
CA PRO A 21 -17.63 -1.63 1.92
C PRO A 21 -16.88 -2.96 1.93
N HIS A 22 -15.90 -3.10 2.82
CA HIS A 22 -15.04 -4.29 2.98
C HIS A 22 -14.05 -4.58 1.84
N LEU A 23 -13.95 -3.73 0.82
CA LEU A 23 -13.00 -3.89 -0.28
C LEU A 23 -11.82 -2.94 -0.11
N TRP A 24 -10.63 -3.51 0.08
CA TRP A 24 -9.38 -2.78 0.26
C TRP A 24 -8.60 -2.61 -1.05
N VAL A 25 -9.24 -2.93 -2.18
CA VAL A 25 -8.66 -2.72 -3.50
C VAL A 25 -8.85 -1.27 -3.94
N PRO A 26 -7.86 -0.68 -4.63
CA PRO A 26 -7.99 0.65 -5.20
C PRO A 26 -9.13 0.69 -6.23
N ASN A 27 -10.03 1.65 -6.07
CA ASN A 27 -11.15 1.90 -6.97
C ASN A 27 -10.88 3.13 -7.83
N LYS A 28 -11.39 3.11 -9.07
CA LYS A 28 -11.20 4.19 -10.07
C LYS A 28 -9.73 4.65 -10.17
N ALA A 29 -8.81 3.72 -9.97
CA ALA A 29 -7.40 3.97 -9.85
C ALA A 29 -6.62 2.93 -10.66
N ARG A 30 -5.52 3.36 -11.26
CA ARG A 30 -4.60 2.46 -11.95
C ARG A 30 -3.81 1.69 -10.90
N TRP A 31 -3.67 0.39 -11.12
CA TRP A 31 -2.89 -0.48 -10.27
C TRP A 31 -2.11 -1.47 -11.13
N GLU A 32 -1.01 -1.96 -10.57
CA GLU A 32 -0.20 -3.01 -11.17
C GLU A 32 0.34 -3.93 -10.09
N VAL A 33 0.73 -5.15 -10.47
CA VAL A 33 1.35 -6.09 -9.55
C VAL A 33 2.85 -5.87 -9.57
N ARG A 34 3.44 -5.48 -8.43
CA ARG A 34 4.88 -5.20 -8.30
C ARG A 34 5.56 -6.18 -7.38
N ASP A 35 6.82 -6.50 -7.68
CA ASP A 35 7.68 -7.23 -6.75
C ASP A 35 8.12 -6.32 -5.61
N SER A 36 8.02 -6.80 -4.38
CA SER A 36 8.33 -6.02 -3.17
C SER A 36 9.20 -6.80 -2.20
N HIS A 37 10.04 -6.09 -1.45
CA HIS A 37 10.65 -6.56 -0.21
C HIS A 37 9.66 -6.41 0.93
N VAL A 38 9.46 -7.46 1.71
CA VAL A 38 8.60 -7.44 2.90
C VAL A 38 9.46 -7.38 4.15
N LEU A 39 9.26 -6.33 4.94
CA LEU A 39 9.99 -6.10 6.19
C LEU A 39 9.03 -6.10 7.37
N LEU A 40 9.47 -6.65 8.49
CA LEU A 40 8.87 -6.48 9.81
C LEU A 40 9.69 -5.44 10.54
N ILE A 41 9.01 -4.48 11.13
CA ILE A 41 9.61 -3.41 11.89
C ILE A 41 9.05 -3.49 13.31
N ASP A 42 9.91 -3.86 14.23
CA ASP A 42 9.60 -3.91 15.66
C ASP A 42 10.08 -2.60 16.31
N PRO A 43 9.16 -1.77 16.86
CA PRO A 43 9.55 -0.55 17.56
C PRO A 43 10.31 -0.87 18.84
N LYS A 44 11.46 -0.24 19.04
CA LYS A 44 12.29 -0.44 20.24
C LYS A 44 11.72 0.20 21.51
N SER A 45 10.91 1.24 21.37
CA SER A 45 10.29 1.94 22.50
C SER A 45 9.07 1.18 22.99
N GLU A 46 8.97 0.98 24.30
CA GLU A 46 7.82 0.35 24.97
C GLU A 46 6.54 1.22 24.97
N ASP A 47 6.68 2.52 24.68
CA ASP A 47 5.55 3.45 24.58
C ASP A 47 5.05 3.64 23.13
N HIS A 48 5.70 3.01 22.15
CA HIS A 48 5.25 3.08 20.76
C HIS A 48 3.86 2.44 20.60
N PRO A 49 2.90 3.07 19.90
CA PRO A 49 1.51 2.59 19.82
C PRO A 49 1.31 1.27 19.04
N TYR A 50 2.38 0.72 18.44
CA TYR A 50 2.30 -0.47 17.60
C TYR A 50 3.22 -1.55 18.15
N SER A 51 2.77 -2.80 18.15
CA SER A 51 3.64 -3.95 18.48
C SER A 51 4.66 -4.17 17.38
N HIS A 52 4.20 -4.17 16.14
CA HIS A 52 5.03 -4.29 14.95
C HIS A 52 4.34 -3.69 13.72
N LYS A 53 5.14 -3.46 12.67
CA LYS A 53 4.64 -3.10 11.34
C LYS A 53 5.18 -4.05 10.29
N ILE A 54 4.35 -4.39 9.31
CA ILE A 54 4.80 -5.00 8.06
C ILE A 54 4.80 -3.92 6.98
N VAL A 55 5.94 -3.74 6.33
CA VAL A 55 6.11 -2.77 5.23
C VAL A 55 6.48 -3.51 3.96
N PHE A 56 5.77 -3.17 2.88
CA PHE A 56 6.03 -3.67 1.54
C PHE A 56 6.73 -2.58 0.75
N ILE A 57 8.00 -2.79 0.46
CA ILE A 57 8.86 -1.84 -0.25
C ILE A 57 9.04 -2.32 -1.67
N ASP A 58 8.73 -1.49 -2.65
CA ASP A 58 8.93 -1.79 -4.06
C ASP A 58 10.37 -2.18 -4.36
N ALA A 59 10.58 -3.29 -5.04
CA ALA A 59 11.93 -3.82 -5.25
C ALA A 59 12.73 -3.09 -6.35
N GLU A 60 12.08 -2.22 -7.12
CA GLU A 60 12.72 -1.43 -8.19
C GLU A 60 12.95 0.02 -7.73
N THR A 61 11.92 0.63 -7.16
CA THR A 61 11.91 2.06 -6.80
C THR A 61 12.18 2.33 -5.33
N TYR A 62 12.19 1.29 -4.49
CA TYR A 62 12.29 1.39 -3.03
C TYR A 62 11.19 2.24 -2.37
N TRP A 63 10.09 2.49 -3.08
CA TRP A 63 8.94 3.17 -2.53
C TRP A 63 8.13 2.26 -1.61
N THR A 64 7.55 2.81 -0.54
CA THR A 64 6.62 2.04 0.29
C THR A 64 5.30 1.88 -0.46
N LEU A 65 4.85 0.64 -0.68
CA LEU A 65 3.59 0.32 -1.36
C LEU A 65 2.46 0.14 -0.34
N TRP A 66 2.72 -0.66 0.69
CA TRP A 66 1.77 -0.96 1.75
C TRP A 66 2.45 -0.92 3.12
N MET A 67 1.67 -0.55 4.11
CA MET A 67 2.02 -0.63 5.52
C MET A 67 0.85 -1.25 6.29
N VAL A 68 1.16 -2.27 7.08
CA VAL A 68 0.24 -2.91 8.01
C VAL A 68 0.81 -2.68 9.40
N ALA A 69 0.02 -2.17 10.34
CA ALA A 69 0.45 -1.95 11.72
C ALA A 69 -0.53 -2.62 12.68
N PHE A 70 0.03 -3.24 13.70
CA PHE A 70 -0.70 -3.99 14.73
C PHE A 70 -0.59 -3.26 16.07
N ASP A 71 -1.66 -3.26 16.86
CA ASP A 71 -1.62 -2.69 18.21
C ASP A 71 -0.82 -3.58 19.19
N ARG A 72 -0.54 -3.05 20.38
CA ARG A 72 0.15 -3.78 21.45
C ARG A 72 -0.77 -4.53 22.40
N GLN A 73 -2.07 -4.29 22.35
CA GLN A 73 -2.99 -4.81 23.34
C GLN A 73 -3.27 -6.29 23.07
N ASP A 74 -3.58 -6.62 21.82
CA ASP A 74 -3.97 -7.96 21.40
C ASP A 74 -3.47 -8.33 19.99
N ASP A 75 -2.47 -7.60 19.50
CA ASP A 75 -1.85 -7.77 18.18
C ASP A 75 -2.88 -7.74 17.03
N GLN A 76 -3.97 -6.97 17.21
CA GLN A 76 -4.97 -6.79 16.17
C GLN A 76 -4.50 -5.77 15.13
N LEU A 77 -5.06 -5.89 13.92
CA LEU A 77 -4.82 -4.93 12.85
C LEU A 77 -5.36 -3.56 13.25
N LEU A 78 -4.46 -2.64 13.57
CA LEU A 78 -4.82 -1.27 13.95
C LEU A 78 -4.85 -0.33 12.75
N ARG A 79 -3.96 -0.55 11.76
CA ARG A 79 -3.89 0.30 10.57
C ARG A 79 -3.43 -0.46 9.35
N LEU A 80 -4.15 -0.28 8.25
CA LEU A 80 -3.70 -0.57 6.91
C LEU A 80 -3.53 0.75 6.16
N GLY A 81 -2.35 0.97 5.59
CA GLY A 81 -2.02 2.14 4.78
C GLY A 81 -1.53 1.70 3.42
N GLN A 82 -2.10 2.29 2.38
CA GLN A 82 -1.55 2.21 1.03
C GLN A 82 -0.87 3.54 0.72
N HIS A 83 0.30 3.47 0.11
CA HIS A 83 1.05 4.63 -0.35
C HIS A 83 1.09 4.62 -1.88
N PHE A 84 1.01 5.82 -2.45
CA PHE A 84 0.74 6.02 -3.87
C PHE A 84 1.90 6.75 -4.52
N LEU A 85 2.40 6.25 -5.64
CA LEU A 85 3.37 6.98 -6.44
C LEU A 85 2.63 7.90 -7.42
N LYS A 86 3.07 9.16 -7.52
CA LYS A 86 2.64 10.10 -8.57
C LYS A 86 3.78 10.24 -9.56
N TYR A 87 3.55 9.94 -10.84
CA TYR A 87 4.53 10.24 -11.88
C TYR A 87 4.34 11.68 -12.36
N SER A 88 5.43 12.39 -12.65
CA SER A 88 5.41 13.80 -13.01
C SER A 88 4.88 14.08 -14.42
N GLU A 89 4.97 13.14 -15.37
CA GLU A 89 5.11 13.59 -16.77
C GLU A 89 4.19 12.99 -17.84
N SER A 90 3.43 11.91 -17.60
CA SER A 90 2.78 11.22 -18.73
C SER A 90 1.26 11.34 -18.81
N TYR A 91 0.55 11.82 -17.78
CA TYR A 91 -0.88 11.52 -17.65
C TYR A 91 -1.77 12.66 -17.16
N ALA A 92 -1.32 13.92 -17.25
CA ALA A 92 -2.11 15.09 -16.85
C ALA A 92 -3.47 15.21 -17.56
N HIS A 93 -3.65 14.49 -18.67
CA HIS A 93 -4.84 14.55 -19.52
C HIS A 93 -5.58 13.21 -19.68
N GLU A 94 -5.08 12.11 -19.10
CA GLU A 94 -5.75 10.81 -19.19
C GLU A 94 -6.61 10.52 -17.96
N THR A 95 -7.84 10.05 -18.19
CA THR A 95 -8.71 9.61 -17.09
C THR A 95 -8.16 8.31 -16.48
N ALA A 96 -8.09 8.25 -15.16
CA ALA A 96 -7.81 7.01 -14.46
C ALA A 96 -8.97 6.04 -14.70
N MET A 97 -8.68 4.87 -15.26
CA MET A 97 -9.66 3.82 -15.49
C MET A 97 -9.35 2.62 -14.60
N GLN A 98 -10.39 2.02 -14.05
CA GLN A 98 -10.30 0.73 -13.38
C GLN A 98 -9.93 -0.34 -14.44
N ALA A 99 -9.05 -1.27 -14.08
CA ALA A 99 -8.80 -2.43 -14.91
C ALA A 99 -10.11 -3.22 -15.14
N PRO A 100 -10.38 -3.72 -16.36
CA PRO A 100 -11.58 -4.51 -16.62
C PRO A 100 -11.63 -5.72 -15.69
N TYR A 101 -12.82 -5.99 -15.14
CA TYR A 101 -13.08 -7.19 -14.35
C TYR A 101 -13.10 -8.39 -15.31
N LEU A 102 -12.29 -9.42 -15.05
CA LEU A 102 -12.34 -10.73 -15.73
C LEU A 102 -13.17 -11.69 -14.88
#